data_AF-A0A7Y1XFU4-F1
#
_entry.id   AF-A0A7Y1XFU4-F1
#
_cell.length_a   1.000
_cell.length_b   1.000
_cell.length_c   1.000
_cell.angle_alpha   90.00
_cell.angle_beta   90.00
_cell.angle_gamma   90.00
#
_symmetry.space_group_name_H-M   'P 1'
#
loop_
_entity.id
_entity.type
_entity.pdbx_description
1 polymer ?
#
loop_
_entity_poly.entity_id
_entity_poly.type
_entity_poly.pdbx_seq_one_letter_code
_entity_poly.pdbx_strand_id
1 'polypeptide(L)'
;MLTSAADFAVAEPGFVDKNGDEFGLFTLTANWRQTTLNRGIFPTAGLSNSLALEATIPGSEVDYYKLSYNGQYYWPLSRNLTLRLRGELGYGSGYGSTDELPFFENYFTGGIGSVRGFESNTLGPRSSPARIYDRRSVAIGPTDSITTYVTQNGELLSTGLDSTPDPFGGNILTEASVELILPTPFAQGSRAVRTVAFYDVGSVFNDACRSTQLNCQNFGLSKLRSTAGLALTWLSGFGPLSFSFGVPLEKEPGDETEFFQFTLGGGF
;
A
#
# COMPACT_ATOMS: atom_id res chain seq x y z
N MET A 1 -6.09 29.88 23.98
CA MET A 1 -6.47 29.60 25.38
C MET A 1 -7.54 28.51 25.29
N LEU A 2 -7.18 27.25 25.59
CA LEU A 2 -8.11 26.13 25.57
C LEU A 2 -8.87 26.17 26.90
N THR A 3 -10.17 26.43 26.86
CA THR A 3 -10.95 26.85 28.05
C THR A 3 -11.92 25.79 28.56
N SER A 4 -12.05 24.64 27.90
CA SER A 4 -12.91 23.55 28.37
C SER A 4 -12.33 22.16 28.12
N ALA A 5 -12.73 21.19 28.94
CA ALA A 5 -12.40 19.77 28.74
C ALA A 5 -12.95 19.20 27.41
N ALA A 6 -13.95 19.85 26.80
CA ALA A 6 -14.46 19.49 25.49
C ALA A 6 -13.53 19.90 24.34
N ASP A 7 -12.60 20.85 24.59
CA ASP A 7 -11.59 21.28 23.62
C ASP A 7 -10.36 20.33 23.59
N PHE A 8 -10.22 19.46 24.59
CA PHE A 8 -9.42 18.25 24.48
C PHE A 8 -10.24 17.24 23.68
N ALA A 9 -10.25 17.42 22.35
CA ALA A 9 -10.97 16.58 21.41
C ALA A 9 -10.89 15.10 21.84
N VAL A 10 -12.05 14.53 22.18
CA VAL A 10 -12.22 13.08 22.25
C VAL A 10 -11.69 12.57 20.91
N ALA A 11 -10.60 11.82 20.93
CA ALA A 11 -10.05 11.23 19.71
C ALA A 11 -11.21 10.53 19.00
N GLU A 12 -11.44 10.86 17.73
CA GLU A 12 -12.45 10.21 16.91
C GLU A 12 -12.30 8.69 17.09
N PRO A 13 -13.36 7.96 17.50
CA PRO A 13 -13.25 6.53 17.77
C PRO A 13 -12.61 5.78 16.59
N GLY A 14 -11.58 4.99 16.89
CA GLY A 14 -10.93 4.11 15.95
C GLY A 14 -11.81 2.92 15.54
N PHE A 15 -11.34 2.14 14.59
CA PHE A 15 -12.02 0.91 14.17
C PHE A 15 -12.31 -0.01 15.35
N VAL A 16 -11.30 -0.26 16.20
CA VAL A 16 -11.41 -1.13 17.37
C VAL A 16 -12.35 -0.54 18.44
N ASP A 17 -12.36 0.78 18.61
CA ASP A 17 -13.26 1.45 19.56
C ASP A 17 -14.75 1.28 19.16
N LYS A 18 -15.02 1.15 17.85
CA LYS A 18 -16.37 1.00 17.30
C LYS A 18 -16.82 -0.46 17.14
N ASN A 19 -15.91 -1.35 16.74
CA ASN A 19 -16.24 -2.72 16.33
C ASN A 19 -15.72 -3.79 17.31
N GLY A 20 -14.92 -3.41 18.32
CA GLY A 20 -14.25 -4.35 19.21
C GLY A 20 -12.95 -4.91 18.62
N ASP A 21 -12.26 -5.72 19.44
CA ASP A 21 -11.01 -6.40 19.12
C ASP A 21 -11.18 -7.92 18.85
N GLU A 22 -12.38 -8.47 19.11
CA GLU A 22 -12.77 -9.84 18.79
C GLU A 22 -14.07 -9.80 17.98
N PHE A 23 -14.08 -10.45 16.82
CA PHE A 23 -15.26 -10.50 15.95
C PHE A 23 -15.33 -11.76 15.07
N GLY A 24 -16.57 -12.20 14.77
CA GLY A 24 -16.86 -13.28 13.83
C GLY A 24 -17.14 -12.77 12.41
N LEU A 25 -16.45 -13.31 11.40
CA LEU A 25 -16.65 -12.95 9.99
C LEU A 25 -17.09 -14.14 9.15
N PHE A 26 -18.14 -13.93 8.35
CA PHE A 26 -18.49 -14.81 7.23
C PHE A 26 -18.22 -14.05 5.93
N THR A 27 -17.32 -14.55 5.12
CA THR A 27 -16.88 -13.88 3.88
C THR A 27 -17.34 -14.64 2.65
N LEU A 28 -17.85 -13.91 1.66
CA LEU A 28 -18.08 -14.38 0.31
C LEU A 28 -16.97 -13.83 -0.60
N THR A 29 -16.33 -14.73 -1.35
CA THR A 29 -15.33 -14.35 -2.35
C THR A 29 -15.79 -14.78 -3.74
N ALA A 30 -15.76 -13.87 -4.70
CA ALA A 30 -16.02 -14.13 -6.11
C ALA A 30 -14.82 -13.67 -6.95
N ASN A 31 -14.29 -14.54 -7.79
CA ASN A 31 -13.16 -14.23 -8.66
C ASN A 31 -13.50 -14.55 -10.11
N TRP A 32 -13.38 -13.56 -10.98
CA TRP A 32 -13.52 -13.73 -12.42
C TRP A 32 -12.19 -13.45 -13.10
N ARG A 33 -11.67 -14.46 -13.80
CA ARG A 33 -10.42 -14.36 -14.54
C ARG A 33 -10.63 -14.71 -16.00
N GLN A 34 -10.08 -13.90 -16.88
CA GLN A 34 -10.08 -14.13 -18.32
C GLN A 34 -8.70 -13.86 -18.90
N THR A 35 -8.23 -14.77 -19.75
CA THR A 35 -6.92 -14.65 -20.40
C THR A 35 -6.99 -15.01 -21.87
N THR A 36 -6.36 -14.18 -22.69
CA THR A 36 -6.11 -14.39 -24.13
C THR A 36 -4.61 -14.39 -24.42
N LEU A 37 -3.78 -14.52 -23.37
CA LEU A 37 -2.32 -14.54 -23.50
C LEU A 37 -1.88 -15.67 -24.42
N ASN A 38 -0.96 -15.36 -25.33
CA ASN A 38 -0.46 -16.33 -26.30
C ASN A 38 0.40 -17.45 -25.70
N ARG A 39 0.85 -17.31 -24.45
CA ARG A 39 1.61 -18.31 -23.68
C ARG A 39 1.57 -17.96 -22.19
N GLY A 40 1.70 -18.97 -21.32
CA GLY A 40 1.65 -18.78 -19.86
C GLY A 40 2.92 -18.15 -19.28
N ILE A 41 4.09 -18.60 -19.71
CA ILE A 41 5.38 -18.04 -19.28
C ILE A 41 5.93 -17.15 -20.39
N PHE A 42 6.42 -15.97 -19.99
CA PHE A 42 6.90 -14.96 -20.90
C PHE A 42 5.91 -14.61 -22.05
N PRO A 43 4.68 -14.16 -21.75
CA PRO A 43 3.73 -13.71 -22.77
C PRO A 43 4.30 -12.58 -23.63
N THR A 44 3.86 -12.50 -24.90
CA THR A 44 4.25 -11.42 -25.83
C THR A 44 3.06 -10.79 -26.55
N ALA A 45 1.87 -11.35 -26.38
CA ALA A 45 0.65 -10.83 -26.97
C ALA A 45 -0.57 -11.28 -26.14
N GLY A 46 -1.62 -10.47 -26.16
CA GLY A 46 -2.90 -10.78 -25.53
C GLY A 46 -3.08 -10.06 -24.19
N LEU A 47 -4.19 -10.38 -23.54
CA LEU A 47 -4.67 -9.73 -22.33
C LEU A 47 -4.89 -10.78 -21.25
N SER A 48 -4.58 -10.44 -20.00
CA SER A 48 -5.02 -11.22 -18.84
C SER A 48 -5.56 -10.25 -17.82
N ASN A 49 -6.79 -10.47 -17.39
CA ASN A 49 -7.40 -9.71 -16.31
C ASN A 49 -8.00 -10.64 -15.26
N SER A 50 -8.02 -10.16 -14.03
CA SER A 50 -8.81 -10.73 -12.95
C SER A 50 -9.53 -9.63 -12.19
N LEU A 51 -10.79 -9.90 -11.86
CA LEU A 51 -11.60 -9.10 -10.97
C LEU A 51 -11.98 -9.98 -9.77
N ALA A 52 -11.65 -9.53 -8.57
CA ALA A 52 -11.97 -10.20 -7.33
C ALA A 52 -12.87 -9.30 -6.47
N LEU A 53 -13.98 -9.86 -6.01
CA LEU A 53 -14.84 -9.30 -4.98
C LEU A 53 -14.67 -10.14 -3.73
N GLU A 54 -14.47 -9.48 -2.61
CA GLU A 54 -14.61 -10.04 -1.28
C GLU A 54 -15.61 -9.18 -0.52
N ALA A 55 -16.58 -9.80 0.14
CA ALA A 55 -17.52 -9.07 0.97
C ALA A 55 -17.93 -9.93 2.16
N THR A 56 -18.13 -9.32 3.31
CA THR A 56 -18.81 -10.02 4.40
C THR A 56 -20.29 -10.21 4.05
N ILE A 57 -20.89 -11.22 4.67
CA ILE A 57 -22.30 -11.57 4.46
C ILE A 57 -23.06 -11.54 5.79
N PRO A 58 -24.41 -11.52 5.75
CA PRO A 58 -25.22 -11.50 6.96
C PRO A 58 -24.82 -12.60 7.95
N GLY A 59 -24.71 -12.22 9.23
CA GLY A 59 -24.16 -13.06 10.30
C GLY A 59 -22.73 -12.71 10.70
N SER A 60 -22.07 -11.83 9.95
CA SER A 60 -20.79 -11.23 10.34
C SER A 60 -21.00 -10.07 11.32
N GLU A 61 -20.02 -9.83 12.18
CA GLU A 61 -20.00 -8.71 13.13
C GLU A 61 -19.35 -7.45 12.56
N VAL A 62 -18.68 -7.57 11.41
CA VAL A 62 -18.10 -6.46 10.65
C VAL A 62 -18.59 -6.54 9.20
N ASP A 63 -19.04 -5.41 8.67
CA ASP A 63 -19.64 -5.27 7.34
C ASP A 63 -18.66 -4.55 6.40
N TYR A 64 -17.96 -5.25 5.50
CA TYR A 64 -17.05 -4.64 4.55
C TYR A 64 -17.05 -5.33 3.19
N TYR A 65 -16.64 -4.60 2.17
CA TYR A 65 -16.32 -5.18 0.86
C TYR A 65 -14.97 -4.68 0.34
N LYS A 66 -14.37 -5.47 -0.54
CA LYS A 66 -13.15 -5.17 -1.28
C LYS A 66 -13.35 -5.58 -2.74
N LEU A 67 -12.91 -4.72 -3.64
CA LEU A 67 -12.88 -4.95 -5.06
C LEU A 67 -11.45 -4.77 -5.56
N SER A 68 -10.88 -5.82 -6.13
CA SER A 68 -9.52 -5.82 -6.66
C SER A 68 -9.55 -6.16 -8.14
N TYR A 69 -8.94 -5.30 -8.97
CA TYR A 69 -8.73 -5.52 -10.39
C TYR A 69 -7.22 -5.59 -10.68
N ASN A 70 -6.79 -6.66 -11.35
CA ASN A 70 -5.45 -6.79 -11.88
C ASN A 70 -5.54 -7.04 -13.38
N GLY A 71 -4.86 -6.22 -14.16
CA GLY A 71 -4.85 -6.28 -15.62
C GLY A 71 -3.44 -6.22 -16.17
N GLN A 72 -3.16 -7.05 -17.18
CA GLN A 72 -1.95 -6.95 -17.97
C GLN A 72 -2.24 -7.15 -19.46
N TYR A 73 -1.77 -6.23 -20.27
CA TYR A 73 -1.91 -6.26 -21.72
C TYR A 73 -0.54 -6.28 -22.39
N TYR A 74 -0.32 -7.24 -23.27
CA TYR A 74 0.90 -7.36 -24.05
C TYR A 74 0.60 -6.98 -25.50
N TRP A 75 1.25 -5.90 -25.95
CA TRP A 75 1.18 -5.40 -27.31
C TRP A 75 2.51 -5.67 -28.03
N PRO A 76 2.56 -6.62 -28.98
CA PRO A 76 3.75 -6.83 -29.79
C PRO A 76 3.96 -5.64 -30.73
N LEU A 77 5.03 -4.87 -30.52
CA LEU A 77 5.38 -3.73 -31.37
C LEU A 77 6.17 -4.18 -32.60
N SER A 78 6.99 -5.22 -32.46
CA SER A 78 7.79 -5.82 -33.54
C SER A 78 8.00 -7.32 -33.29
N ARG A 79 8.88 -7.97 -34.07
CA ARG A 79 9.26 -9.37 -33.86
C ARG A 79 10.04 -9.62 -32.56
N ASN A 80 10.67 -8.58 -32.00
CA ASN A 80 11.56 -8.67 -30.84
C ASN A 80 11.25 -7.65 -29.74
N LEU A 81 10.27 -6.76 -29.92
CA LEU A 81 9.83 -5.77 -28.95
C LEU A 81 8.35 -6.00 -28.59
N THR A 82 8.07 -6.01 -27.29
CA THR A 82 6.70 -6.07 -26.78
C THR A 82 6.54 -5.00 -25.72
N LEU A 83 5.51 -4.18 -25.85
CA LEU A 83 5.05 -3.30 -24.78
C LEU A 83 4.13 -4.12 -23.87
N ARG A 84 4.36 -4.08 -22.56
CA ARG A 84 3.43 -4.57 -21.56
C ARG A 84 2.90 -3.38 -20.77
N LEU A 85 1.58 -3.30 -20.67
CA LEU A 85 0.90 -2.42 -19.74
C LEU A 85 0.36 -3.27 -18.59
N ARG A 86 0.67 -2.91 -17.35
CA ARG A 86 0.08 -3.51 -16.14
C ARG A 86 -0.71 -2.43 -15.40
N GLY A 87 -1.84 -2.82 -14.83
CA GLY A 87 -2.63 -1.99 -13.93
C GLY A 87 -3.14 -2.82 -12.78
N GLU A 88 -3.11 -2.25 -11.58
CA GLU A 88 -3.69 -2.84 -10.38
C GLU A 88 -4.48 -1.78 -9.63
N LEU A 89 -5.76 -2.05 -9.41
CA LEU A 89 -6.67 -1.15 -8.73
C LEU A 89 -7.34 -1.91 -7.60
N GLY A 90 -7.41 -1.28 -6.43
CA GLY A 90 -8.11 -1.82 -5.27
C GLY A 90 -8.98 -0.74 -4.66
N TYR A 91 -10.18 -1.12 -4.24
CA TYR A 91 -11.03 -0.27 -3.43
C TYR A 91 -11.78 -1.12 -2.42
N GLY A 92 -11.78 -0.72 -1.17
CA GLY A 92 -12.57 -1.34 -0.13
C GLY A 92 -13.26 -0.30 0.74
N SER A 93 -14.36 -0.69 1.37
CA SER A 93 -15.07 0.18 2.29
C SER A 93 -15.88 -0.67 3.27
N GLY A 94 -16.15 -0.10 4.43
CA GLY A 94 -17.23 -0.56 5.29
C GLY A 94 -18.58 -0.30 4.62
N TYR A 95 -19.58 -1.09 5.01
CA TYR A 95 -20.99 -0.82 4.72
C TYR A 95 -21.83 -1.19 5.96
N GLY A 96 -23.14 -0.98 5.92
CA GLY A 96 -24.02 -1.47 6.99
C GLY A 96 -23.68 -0.86 8.35
N SER A 97 -23.18 -1.69 9.27
CA SER A 97 -22.80 -1.30 10.63
C SER A 97 -21.35 -0.79 10.77
N THR A 98 -20.53 -0.91 9.73
CA THR A 98 -19.11 -0.52 9.74
C THR A 98 -18.88 0.65 8.79
N ASP A 99 -18.26 1.73 9.29
CA ASP A 99 -18.08 2.98 8.52
C ASP A 99 -16.87 2.96 7.58
N GLU A 100 -15.90 2.06 7.79
CA GLU A 100 -14.60 2.07 7.12
C GLU A 100 -14.13 0.64 6.82
N LEU A 101 -13.19 0.48 5.89
CA LEU A 101 -12.53 -0.80 5.67
C LEU A 101 -11.72 -1.17 6.93
N PRO A 102 -11.83 -2.41 7.46
CA PRO A 102 -11.00 -2.84 8.57
C PRO A 102 -9.51 -2.73 8.24
N PHE A 103 -8.71 -2.21 9.16
CA PHE A 103 -7.30 -1.88 8.89
C PHE A 103 -6.43 -3.09 8.49
N PHE A 104 -6.80 -4.30 8.94
CA PHE A 104 -6.11 -5.54 8.56
C PHE A 104 -6.43 -6.00 7.13
N GLU A 105 -7.47 -5.42 6.51
CA GLU A 105 -7.84 -5.63 5.12
C GLU A 105 -7.25 -4.60 4.16
N ASN A 106 -6.46 -3.65 4.67
CA ASN A 106 -5.83 -2.61 3.86
C ASN A 106 -4.98 -3.18 2.71
N TYR A 107 -4.95 -2.43 1.61
CA TYR A 107 -4.00 -2.65 0.54
C TYR A 107 -2.63 -2.05 0.89
N PHE A 108 -1.58 -2.64 0.32
CA PHE A 108 -0.20 -2.19 0.44
C PHE A 108 0.46 -2.19 -0.93
N THR A 109 1.47 -1.33 -1.13
CA THR A 109 2.19 -1.22 -2.41
C THR A 109 3.64 -0.79 -2.19
N GLY A 110 4.48 -1.01 -3.20
CA GLY A 110 5.93 -0.93 -3.12
C GLY A 110 6.57 -2.32 -3.10
N GLY A 111 7.76 -2.43 -3.67
CA GLY A 111 8.50 -3.68 -3.76
C GLY A 111 8.47 -4.34 -5.14
N ILE A 112 9.20 -5.45 -5.24
CA ILE A 112 9.31 -6.25 -6.46
C ILE A 112 7.98 -6.92 -6.80
N GLY A 113 7.42 -6.57 -7.97
CA GLY A 113 6.09 -7.03 -8.42
C GLY A 113 4.99 -5.97 -8.35
N SER A 114 5.28 -4.84 -7.69
CA SER A 114 4.40 -3.67 -7.54
C SER A 114 5.10 -2.44 -8.15
N VAL A 115 5.39 -1.41 -7.36
CA VAL A 115 6.20 -0.23 -7.71
C VAL A 115 7.65 -0.50 -7.30
N ARG A 116 8.49 -0.91 -8.27
CA ARG A 116 9.89 -1.31 -8.01
C ARG A 116 10.77 -0.12 -7.63
N GLY A 117 11.83 -0.36 -6.85
CA GLY A 117 12.70 0.72 -6.37
C GLY A 117 12.27 1.34 -5.04
N PHE A 118 11.09 0.96 -4.54
CA PHE A 118 10.62 1.22 -3.18
C PHE A 118 10.66 -0.07 -2.37
N GLU A 119 10.87 0.05 -1.06
CA GLU A 119 10.76 -1.07 -0.13
C GLU A 119 9.33 -1.65 -0.13
N SER A 120 9.22 -2.93 0.20
CA SER A 120 7.93 -3.62 0.19
C SER A 120 6.94 -2.93 1.13
N ASN A 121 5.72 -2.64 0.65
CA ASN A 121 4.61 -2.08 1.43
C ASN A 121 4.83 -0.65 1.99
N THR A 122 5.88 0.06 1.60
CA THR A 122 6.23 1.38 2.19
C THR A 122 5.40 2.56 1.69
N LEU A 123 4.69 2.39 0.56
CA LEU A 123 3.98 3.47 -0.11
C LEU A 123 2.54 3.61 0.40
N GLY A 124 2.20 4.82 0.89
CA GLY A 124 0.83 5.17 1.28
C GLY A 124 0.75 5.88 2.63
N PRO A 125 -0.43 5.87 3.28
CA PRO A 125 -0.62 6.43 4.60
C PRO A 125 0.33 5.84 5.65
N ARG A 126 0.84 6.69 6.54
CA ARG A 126 1.78 6.30 7.60
C ARG A 126 1.28 6.68 8.98
N SER A 127 1.77 6.00 10.01
CA SER A 127 1.41 6.29 11.39
C SER A 127 1.85 7.71 11.79
N SER A 128 1.15 8.31 12.73
CA SER A 128 1.59 9.55 13.36
C SER A 128 2.46 9.20 14.57
N PRO A 129 3.67 9.79 14.73
CA PRO A 129 4.49 9.65 15.92
C PRO A 129 3.71 9.77 17.21
N ALA A 130 3.77 8.76 18.08
CA ALA A 130 3.24 8.87 19.43
C ALA A 130 4.03 9.94 20.19
N ARG A 131 3.33 10.90 20.78
CA ARG A 131 3.93 11.98 21.57
C ARG A 131 3.67 11.76 23.05
N ILE A 132 4.73 11.76 23.85
CA ILE A 132 4.60 11.91 25.31
C ILE A 132 4.64 13.40 25.60
N TYR A 133 3.54 13.92 26.14
CA TYR A 133 3.50 15.27 26.65
C TYR A 133 4.15 15.34 28.03
N ASP A 134 5.00 16.34 28.24
CA ASP A 134 5.58 16.60 29.55
C ASP A 134 4.45 17.06 30.50
N ARG A 135 4.32 16.33 31.60
CA ARG A 135 3.25 16.51 32.58
C ARG A 135 3.85 16.68 33.97
N ARG A 136 3.30 17.63 34.72
CA ARG A 136 3.56 17.78 36.16
C ARG A 136 2.28 17.52 36.92
N SER A 137 2.33 16.58 37.83
CA SER A 137 1.25 16.32 38.78
C SER A 137 1.46 17.16 40.04
N VAL A 138 0.47 17.94 40.42
CA VAL A 138 0.47 18.74 41.65
C VAL A 138 -0.58 18.17 42.58
N ALA A 139 -0.17 17.79 43.80
CA ALA A 139 -1.09 17.37 44.85
C ALA A 139 -1.83 18.59 45.42
N ILE A 140 -3.15 18.46 45.57
CA ILE A 140 -4.05 19.52 46.06
C ILE A 140 -4.78 19.10 47.33
N GLY A 141 -4.61 17.84 47.74
CA GLY A 141 -5.18 17.25 48.93
C GLY A 141 -4.51 15.89 49.23
N PRO A 142 -4.98 15.16 50.26
CA PRO A 142 -4.40 13.88 50.65
C PRO A 142 -4.49 12.80 49.56
N THR A 143 -5.50 12.88 48.69
CA THR A 143 -5.78 11.94 47.59
C THR A 143 -5.96 12.60 46.23
N ASP A 144 -6.00 13.94 46.18
CA ASP A 144 -6.32 14.66 44.95
C ASP A 144 -5.06 15.16 44.27
N SER A 145 -4.97 14.92 42.96
CA SER A 145 -3.93 15.47 42.11
C SER A 145 -4.53 16.09 40.85
N ILE A 146 -4.01 17.26 40.45
CA ILE A 146 -4.22 17.81 39.11
C ILE A 146 -3.00 17.47 38.28
N THR A 147 -3.24 16.95 37.07
CA THR A 147 -2.21 16.82 36.04
C THR A 147 -2.20 18.11 35.21
N THR A 148 -1.06 18.79 35.18
CA THR A 148 -0.81 19.97 34.33
C THR A 148 0.15 19.61 33.21
N TYR A 149 -0.09 20.11 32.00
CA TYR A 149 0.83 19.95 30.88
C TYR A 149 1.79 21.13 30.83
N VAL A 150 3.07 20.85 30.56
CA VAL A 150 4.09 21.90 30.42
C VAL A 150 4.01 22.48 29.01
N THR A 151 4.08 23.80 28.88
CA THR A 151 4.10 24.48 27.58
C THR A 151 5.37 25.31 27.42
N GLN A 152 5.84 25.45 26.18
CA GLN A 152 6.92 26.36 25.80
C GLN A 152 6.45 27.17 24.59
N ASN A 153 6.51 28.50 24.67
CA ASN A 153 6.04 29.41 23.62
C ASN A 153 4.57 29.21 23.19
N GLY A 154 3.72 28.67 24.07
CA GLY A 154 2.32 28.41 23.79
C GLY A 154 2.03 27.05 23.16
N GLU A 155 3.04 26.23 22.89
CA GLU A 155 2.89 24.84 22.44
C GLU A 155 3.14 23.86 23.58
N LEU A 156 2.45 22.72 23.56
CA LEU A 156 2.69 21.65 24.53
C LEU A 156 4.11 21.10 24.35
N LEU A 157 4.89 21.04 25.42
CA LEU A 157 6.16 20.33 25.41
C LEU A 157 5.90 18.84 25.29
N SER A 158 6.45 18.23 24.25
CA SER A 158 6.30 16.80 23.99
C SER A 158 7.58 16.20 23.44
N THR A 159 7.87 14.97 23.85
CA THR A 159 8.93 14.15 23.27
C THR A 159 8.27 13.08 22.39
N GLY A 160 8.74 12.93 21.15
CA GLY A 160 8.33 11.81 20.30
C GLY A 160 8.88 10.50 20.86
N LEU A 161 8.02 9.50 21.01
CA LEU A 161 8.43 8.13 21.40
C LEU A 161 9.09 7.39 20.24
N ASP A 162 8.52 7.59 19.06
CA ASP A 162 8.98 7.03 17.81
C ASP A 162 8.89 8.13 16.75
N SER A 163 10.00 8.41 16.08
CA SER A 163 10.09 9.42 15.04
C SER A 163 10.00 8.84 13.63
N THR A 164 9.84 7.52 13.49
CA THR A 164 9.68 6.83 12.21
C THR A 164 8.22 6.42 11.99
N PRO A 165 7.47 7.15 11.15
CA PRO A 165 6.14 6.75 10.73
C PRO A 165 6.19 5.41 9.98
N ASP A 166 5.43 4.42 10.44
CA ASP A 166 5.29 3.14 9.75
C ASP A 166 4.12 3.18 8.76
N PRO A 167 4.25 2.58 7.56
CA PRO A 167 3.13 2.45 6.62
C PRO A 167 2.04 1.55 7.22
N PHE A 168 0.78 1.97 7.13
CA PHE A 168 -0.37 1.15 7.56
C PHE A 168 -1.30 0.75 6.42
N GLY A 169 -0.97 1.14 5.19
CA GLY A 169 -1.79 0.88 4.01
C GLY A 169 -3.06 1.73 3.97
N GLY A 170 -4.06 1.27 3.23
CA GLY A 170 -5.30 2.02 3.05
C GLY A 170 -6.30 1.28 2.17
N ASN A 171 -7.47 1.87 2.00
CA ASN A 171 -8.59 1.23 1.33
C ASN A 171 -8.64 1.49 -0.19
N ILE A 172 -7.72 2.31 -0.73
CA ILE A 172 -7.62 2.59 -2.16
C ILE A 172 -6.21 2.25 -2.64
N LEU A 173 -6.08 1.31 -3.57
CA LEU A 173 -4.84 0.95 -4.25
C LEU A 173 -4.88 1.45 -5.69
N THR A 174 -3.81 2.09 -6.14
CA THR A 174 -3.65 2.46 -7.54
C THR A 174 -2.22 2.20 -7.99
N GLU A 175 -2.04 1.27 -8.93
CA GLU A 175 -0.78 1.00 -9.60
C GLU A 175 -0.96 0.95 -11.12
N ALA A 176 0.04 1.45 -11.83
CA ALA A 176 0.19 1.30 -13.26
C ALA A 176 1.67 1.10 -13.59
N SER A 177 1.94 0.30 -14.62
CA SER A 177 3.30 0.07 -15.09
C SER A 177 3.33 -0.02 -16.60
N VAL A 178 4.30 0.69 -17.19
CA VAL A 178 4.62 0.63 -18.61
C VAL A 178 5.96 -0.06 -18.74
N GLU A 179 5.98 -1.18 -19.44
CA GLU A 179 7.17 -2.01 -19.59
C GLU A 179 7.48 -2.26 -21.06
N LEU A 180 8.73 -2.06 -21.45
CA LEU A 180 9.24 -2.46 -22.74
C LEU A 180 10.08 -3.72 -22.57
N ILE A 181 9.56 -4.83 -23.08
CA ILE A 181 10.28 -6.11 -23.15
C ILE A 181 11.23 -6.05 -24.33
N LEU A 182 12.53 -6.16 -24.03
CA LEU A 182 13.63 -5.96 -24.96
C LEU A 182 14.22 -7.30 -25.42
N PRO A 183 14.84 -7.36 -26.61
CA PRO A 183 15.74 -8.46 -26.95
C PRO A 183 16.93 -8.45 -26.00
N THR A 184 17.15 -9.56 -25.28
CA THR A 184 18.25 -9.68 -24.31
C THR A 184 19.60 -9.56 -25.00
N PRO A 185 20.41 -8.51 -24.75
CA PRO A 185 21.57 -8.17 -25.58
C PRO A 185 22.70 -9.20 -25.49
N PHE A 186 22.87 -9.85 -24.33
CA PHE A 186 23.93 -10.83 -24.06
C PHE A 186 23.49 -12.29 -24.24
N ALA A 187 22.20 -12.55 -24.53
CA ALA A 187 21.65 -13.89 -24.67
C ALA A 187 20.68 -13.95 -25.86
N GLN A 188 21.17 -13.56 -27.04
CA GLN A 188 20.35 -13.52 -28.25
C GLN A 188 19.78 -14.89 -28.59
N GLY A 189 18.47 -14.95 -28.85
CA GLY A 189 17.74 -16.19 -29.16
C GLY A 189 17.35 -17.03 -27.93
N SER A 190 17.80 -16.67 -26.73
CA SER A 190 17.40 -17.38 -25.51
C SER A 190 15.92 -17.14 -25.19
N ARG A 191 15.20 -18.23 -24.90
CA ARG A 191 13.82 -18.17 -24.37
C ARG A 191 13.78 -18.20 -22.84
N ALA A 192 14.92 -18.36 -22.19
CA ALA A 192 15.04 -18.49 -20.75
C ALA A 192 15.27 -17.14 -20.05
N VAL A 193 15.64 -16.08 -20.78
CA VAL A 193 15.94 -14.76 -20.21
C VAL A 193 15.05 -13.70 -20.83
N ARG A 194 14.41 -12.89 -19.99
CA ARG A 194 13.62 -11.74 -20.37
C ARG A 194 14.23 -10.48 -19.75
N THR A 195 14.53 -9.51 -20.60
CA THR A 195 14.97 -8.17 -20.17
C THR A 195 13.85 -7.18 -20.37
N VAL A 196 13.64 -6.29 -19.40
CA VAL A 196 12.56 -5.30 -19.39
C VAL A 196 13.12 -3.95 -18.97
N ALA A 197 12.77 -2.90 -19.70
CA ALA A 197 12.84 -1.54 -19.18
C ALA A 197 11.45 -1.14 -18.69
N PHE A 198 11.34 -0.52 -17.51
CA PHE A 198 10.05 -0.23 -16.89
C PHE A 198 9.95 1.21 -16.41
N TYR A 199 8.71 1.68 -16.34
CA TYR A 199 8.28 2.86 -15.61
C TYR A 199 7.05 2.47 -14.79
N ASP A 200 7.16 2.48 -13.46
CA ASP A 200 6.05 2.15 -12.57
C ASP A 200 5.56 3.42 -11.87
N VAL A 201 4.26 3.44 -11.61
CA VAL A 201 3.59 4.49 -10.87
C VAL A 201 2.61 3.82 -9.91
N GLY A 202 2.60 4.26 -8.65
CA GLY A 202 1.56 3.80 -7.75
C GLY A 202 1.62 4.42 -6.36
N SER A 203 0.52 4.24 -5.63
CA SER A 203 0.41 4.54 -4.21
C SER A 203 -0.84 3.86 -3.65
N VAL A 204 -0.88 3.77 -2.33
CA VAL A 204 -2.09 3.49 -1.58
C VAL A 204 -2.61 4.80 -0.96
N PHE A 205 -3.92 4.89 -0.78
CA PHE A 205 -4.62 6.00 -0.16
C PHE A 205 -5.68 5.49 0.81
N ASN A 206 -6.14 6.37 1.70
CA ASN A 206 -7.25 6.10 2.59
C ASN A 206 -8.26 7.26 2.55
N ASP A 207 -9.53 6.99 2.29
CA ASP A 207 -10.60 8.01 2.29
C ASP A 207 -11.31 8.17 3.64
N ALA A 208 -11.05 7.28 4.60
CA ALA A 208 -11.52 7.32 5.99
C ALA A 208 -10.45 7.87 6.95
N CYS A 209 -9.74 8.93 6.54
CA CYS A 209 -8.74 9.58 7.38
C CYS A 209 -9.37 10.34 8.56
N ARG A 210 -8.90 10.06 9.78
CA ARG A 210 -9.28 10.79 10.99
C ARG A 210 -8.49 12.07 11.17
N SER A 211 -9.03 13.01 11.94
CA SER A 211 -8.38 14.29 12.25
C SER A 211 -7.04 14.16 12.99
N THR A 212 -6.83 13.04 13.69
CA THR A 212 -5.57 12.72 14.40
C THR A 212 -4.51 12.08 13.50
N GLN A 213 -4.88 11.58 12.32
CA GLN A 213 -3.98 10.87 11.40
C GLN A 213 -3.31 11.85 10.42
N LEU A 214 -2.28 12.55 10.89
CA LEU A 214 -1.59 13.61 10.13
C LEU A 214 -0.94 13.15 8.82
N ASN A 215 -0.53 11.89 8.75
CA ASN A 215 0.13 11.29 7.59
C ASN A 215 -0.84 10.38 6.80
N CYS A 216 -2.15 10.58 6.97
CA CYS A 216 -3.18 9.92 6.18
C CYS A 216 -3.60 10.83 5.02
N GLN A 217 -3.80 10.24 3.84
CA GLN A 217 -4.16 10.99 2.65
C GLN A 217 -5.16 10.23 1.77
N ASN A 218 -6.16 10.97 1.30
CA ASN A 218 -7.10 10.53 0.28
C ASN A 218 -6.44 10.57 -1.11
N PHE A 219 -7.08 9.95 -2.10
CA PHE A 219 -6.60 9.85 -3.47
C PHE A 219 -6.25 11.22 -4.05
N GLY A 220 -5.03 11.30 -4.60
CA GLY A 220 -4.56 12.46 -5.31
C GLY A 220 -3.49 12.08 -6.34
N LEU A 221 -3.67 12.52 -7.58
CA LEU A 221 -2.70 12.22 -8.66
C LEU A 221 -1.29 12.77 -8.36
N SER A 222 -1.21 13.91 -7.66
CA SER A 222 0.05 14.52 -7.21
C SER A 222 0.76 13.75 -6.10
N LYS A 223 0.11 12.73 -5.54
CA LYS A 223 0.61 11.88 -4.48
C LYS A 223 1.06 10.49 -4.99
N LEU A 224 0.99 10.26 -6.30
CA LEU A 224 1.49 9.03 -6.88
C LEU A 224 3.02 9.02 -6.87
N ARG A 225 3.63 7.91 -6.46
CA ARG A 225 5.07 7.70 -6.59
C ARG A 225 5.39 7.13 -7.94
N SER A 226 6.58 7.41 -8.44
CA SER A 226 7.03 6.88 -9.72
C SER A 226 8.49 6.47 -9.69
N THR A 227 8.83 5.56 -10.58
CA THR A 227 10.13 4.89 -10.64
C THR A 227 10.41 4.47 -12.07
N ALA A 228 11.68 4.48 -12.47
CA ALA A 228 12.11 3.94 -13.75
C ALA A 228 13.31 3.01 -13.54
N GLY A 229 13.41 1.97 -14.37
CA GLY A 229 14.47 1.01 -14.17
C GLY A 229 14.57 -0.09 -15.22
N LEU A 230 15.45 -1.03 -14.91
CA LEU A 230 15.66 -2.25 -15.70
C LEU A 230 15.38 -3.47 -14.84
N ALA A 231 14.77 -4.47 -15.43
CA ALA A 231 14.52 -5.75 -14.79
C ALA A 231 14.94 -6.91 -15.71
N LEU A 232 15.34 -8.00 -15.08
CA LEU A 232 15.72 -9.24 -15.74
C LEU A 232 15.06 -10.41 -15.03
N THR A 233 14.42 -11.28 -15.80
CA THR A 233 13.94 -12.57 -15.31
C THR A 233 14.65 -13.69 -16.04
N TRP A 234 15.27 -14.61 -15.29
CA TRP A 234 15.92 -15.80 -15.79
C TRP A 234 15.22 -17.07 -15.26
N LEU A 235 14.75 -17.91 -16.17
CA LEU A 235 14.26 -19.25 -15.85
C LEU A 235 15.46 -20.18 -15.64
N SER A 236 15.86 -20.32 -14.37
CA SER A 236 16.96 -21.19 -13.95
C SER A 236 16.47 -22.63 -13.69
N GLY A 237 17.40 -23.56 -13.42
CA GLY A 237 17.06 -24.92 -13.00
C GLY A 237 16.33 -25.01 -11.64
N PHE A 238 16.41 -23.96 -10.82
CA PHE A 238 15.79 -23.88 -9.49
C PHE A 238 14.51 -23.03 -9.47
N GLY A 239 14.03 -22.61 -10.66
CA GLY A 239 12.85 -21.75 -10.82
C GLY A 239 13.19 -20.35 -11.34
N PRO A 240 12.15 -19.49 -11.48
CA PRO A 240 12.33 -18.12 -11.95
C PRO A 240 13.14 -17.29 -10.95
N LEU A 241 14.16 -16.62 -11.45
CA LEU A 241 14.96 -15.62 -10.75
C LEU A 241 14.65 -14.27 -11.37
N SER A 242 14.13 -13.31 -10.59
CA SER A 242 13.88 -11.95 -11.08
C SER A 242 14.75 -10.96 -10.32
N PHE A 243 15.35 -10.03 -11.06
CA PHE A 243 16.16 -8.94 -10.53
C PHE A 243 15.61 -7.63 -11.08
N SER A 244 15.51 -6.60 -10.25
CA SER A 244 15.13 -5.26 -10.68
C SER A 244 16.07 -4.21 -10.09
N PHE A 245 16.40 -3.23 -10.93
CA PHE A 245 17.19 -2.05 -10.60
C PHE A 245 16.31 -0.84 -10.87
N GLY A 246 15.66 -0.32 -9.81
CA GLY A 246 14.68 0.76 -9.89
C GLY A 246 15.22 2.04 -9.28
N VAL A 247 15.08 3.15 -9.99
CA VAL A 247 15.42 4.49 -9.50
C VAL A 247 14.12 5.26 -9.26
N PRO A 248 13.76 5.55 -7.99
CA PRO A 248 12.63 6.42 -7.68
C PRO A 248 12.80 7.80 -8.32
N LEU A 249 11.76 8.24 -9.04
CA LEU A 249 11.70 9.54 -9.71
C LEU A 249 10.85 10.52 -8.91
N GLU A 250 9.71 10.07 -8.39
CA GLU A 250 8.82 10.85 -7.52
C GLU A 250 8.60 10.08 -6.21
N LYS A 251 8.82 10.76 -5.07
CA LYS A 251 8.70 10.23 -3.71
C LYS A 251 8.17 11.29 -2.73
N GLU A 252 7.55 10.88 -1.64
CA GLU A 252 7.21 11.75 -0.53
C GLU A 252 8.10 11.51 0.70
N PRO A 253 8.08 12.43 1.68
CA PRO A 253 8.71 12.20 2.97
C PRO A 253 8.18 10.92 3.65
N GLY A 254 9.10 10.09 4.10
CA GLY A 254 8.80 8.82 4.76
C GLY A 254 8.99 7.60 3.87
N ASP A 255 8.80 7.71 2.54
CA ASP A 255 8.94 6.57 1.63
C ASP A 255 10.34 5.95 1.69
N GLU A 256 10.44 4.64 1.92
CA GLU A 256 11.71 3.91 1.90
C GLU A 256 12.03 3.40 0.48
N THR A 257 13.29 3.51 0.09
CA THR A 257 13.74 3.19 -1.27
C THR A 257 14.67 2.00 -1.28
N GLU A 258 14.51 1.11 -2.24
CA GLU A 258 15.32 -0.09 -2.41
C GLU A 258 15.75 -0.24 -3.87
N PHE A 259 16.95 0.24 -4.21
CA PHE A 259 17.43 0.31 -5.60
C PHE A 259 17.52 -1.07 -6.29
N PHE A 260 18.06 -2.07 -5.60
CA PHE A 260 18.23 -3.42 -6.12
C PHE A 260 17.32 -4.38 -5.36
N GLN A 261 16.47 -5.08 -6.10
CA GLN A 261 15.53 -6.04 -5.54
C GLN A 261 15.64 -7.36 -6.31
N PHE A 262 15.46 -8.48 -5.62
CA PHE A 262 15.48 -9.78 -6.25
C PHE A 262 14.46 -10.74 -5.64
N THR A 263 13.98 -11.69 -6.43
CA THR A 263 13.17 -12.81 -5.97
C THR A 263 13.68 -14.11 -6.56
N LEU A 264 13.60 -15.17 -5.76
CA LEU A 264 13.97 -16.53 -6.14
C LEU A 264 12.80 -17.45 -5.86
N GLY A 265 12.27 -18.10 -6.90
CA GLY A 265 11.31 -19.19 -6.74
C GLY A 265 9.99 -18.78 -6.08
N GLY A 266 9.50 -17.56 -6.31
CA GLY A 266 8.19 -17.13 -5.81
C GLY A 266 7.11 -18.15 -6.16
N GLY A 267 6.42 -18.66 -5.13
CA GLY A 267 5.40 -19.70 -5.23
C GLY A 267 4.28 -19.28 -6.18
N PHE A 268 3.84 -20.25 -6.98
CA PHE A 268 2.68 -20.14 -7.88
C PHE A 268 1.36 -20.16 -7.11
#